data_AF-A0A7X7LH91-F1
#
_entry.id   AF-A0A7X7LH91-F1
#
_cell.length_a   1.000
_cell.length_b   1.000
_cell.length_c   1.000
_cell.angle_alpha   90.00
_cell.angle_beta   90.00
_cell.angle_gamma   90.00
#
_symmetry.space_group_name_H-M   'P 1'
#
loop_
_entity.id
_entity.type
_entity.pdbx_description
1 polymer ?
#
loop_
_entity_poly.entity_id
_entity_poly.type
_entity_poly.pdbx_seq_one_letter_code
_entity_poly.pdbx_strand_id
1 'polypeptide(L)' 'MKTVLITGASSGIGQACAIRFAKEGYRLIING' A
#
# COMPACT_ATOMS: atom_id res chain seq x y z
N MET A 1 -0.64 -15.40 -4.36
CA MET A 1 -1.04 -14.19 -3.65
C MET A 1 0.22 -13.43 -3.22
N LYS A 2 0.41 -12.17 -3.66
CA LYS A 2 1.59 -11.36 -3.31
C LYS A 2 1.27 -10.40 -2.16
N THR A 3 2.24 -10.13 -1.29
CA THR A 3 2.09 -9.21 -0.15
C THR A 3 3.02 -8.02 -0.29
N VAL A 4 2.56 -6.82 0.04
CA VAL A 4 3.34 -5.58 0.04
C VAL A 4 3.28 -4.92 1.42
N LEU A 5 4.43 -4.53 1.97
CA LEU A 5 4.54 -3.68 3.15
C LEU A 5 4.79 -2.25 2.71
N ILE A 6 3.98 -1.30 3.18
CA ILE A 6 4.13 0.13 2.89
C ILE A 6 4.19 0.90 4.20
N THR A 7 5.27 1.65 4.41
CA THR A 7 5.47 2.57 5.54
C THR A 7 5.28 4.01 5.08
N GLY A 8 4.85 4.91 5.98
CA GLY A 8 4.55 6.30 5.60
C GLY A 8 3.34 6.39 4.68
N ALA A 9 2.36 5.49 4.88
CA ALA A 9 1.21 5.35 4.00
C ALA A 9 0.07 6.35 4.31
N SER A 10 0.25 7.22 5.30
CA SER A 10 -0.78 8.20 5.70
C SER A 10 -1.00 9.32 4.68
N SER A 11 -0.01 9.62 3.83
CA SER A 11 -0.14 10.67 2.81
C SER A 11 0.85 10.51 1.66
N GLY A 12 0.73 11.39 0.65
CA GLY A 12 1.70 11.50 -0.45
C GLY A 12 1.92 10.20 -1.22
N ILE A 13 3.19 9.87 -1.46
CA ILE A 13 3.56 8.72 -2.29
C ILE A 13 3.17 7.39 -1.63
N GLY A 14 3.31 7.27 -0.31
CA GLY A 14 2.95 6.04 0.41
C GLY A 14 1.47 5.70 0.27
N GLN A 15 0.59 6.71 0.42
CA GLN A 15 -0.85 6.55 0.19
C GLN A 15 -1.16 6.18 -1.27
N ALA A 16 -0.52 6.86 -2.23
CA ALA A 16 -0.73 6.59 -3.65
C ALA A 16 -0.32 5.16 -4.04
N CYS A 17 0.80 4.67 -3.50
CA CYS A 17 1.26 3.30 -3.67
C CYS A 17 0.27 2.29 -3.07
N ALA A 18 -0.22 2.54 -1.84
CA ALA A 18 -1.20 1.66 -1.20
C ALA A 18 -2.47 1.51 -2.03
N ILE A 19 -3.01 2.63 -2.55
CA ILE A 19 -4.19 2.62 -3.42
C ILE A 19 -3.92 1.84 -4.71
N ARG A 20 -2.75 2.02 -5.33
CA ARG A 20 -2.40 1.32 -6.58
C ARG A 20 -2.34 -0.19 -6.37
N PHE A 21 -1.62 -0.66 -5.35
CA PHE A 21 -1.48 -2.10 -5.09
C PHE A 21 -2.78 -2.74 -4.59
N ALA A 22 -3.63 -2.01 -3.86
CA ALA A 22 -4.95 -2.48 -3.48
C ALA A 22 -5.82 -2.77 -4.71
N LYS A 23 -5.82 -1.86 -5.71
CA LYS A 23 -6.55 -2.03 -6.97
C LYS A 23 -6.08 -3.23 -7.79
N GLU A 24 -4.81 -3.61 -7.66
CA GLU A 24 -4.25 -4.79 -8.31
C GLU A 24 -4.46 -6.09 -7.50
N GLY A 25 -5.14 -6.03 -6.35
CA GLY A 25 -5.52 -7.21 -5.57
C GLY A 25 -4.41 -7.77 -4.68
N TYR A 26 -3.40 -6.96 -4.35
CA TYR A 26 -2.33 -7.38 -3.44
C TYR A 26 -2.82 -7.41 -1.99
N ARG A 27 -2.24 -8.30 -1.18
CA ARG A 27 -2.36 -8.22 0.28
C ARG A 27 -1.47 -7.10 0.79
N LEU A 28 -2.02 -6.13 1.52
CA LEU A 28 -1.27 -4.99 2.02
C LEU A 28 -1.07 -5.09 3.52
N ILE A 29 0.15 -4.76 3.98
CA ILE A 29 0.45 -4.42 5.36
C ILE A 29 0.84 -2.94 5.35
N ILE A 30 0.17 -2.13 6.16
CA ILE A 30 0.24 -0.67 6.06
C ILE A 30 0.68 -0.11 7.41
N ASN A 31 1.71 0.73 7.41
CA ASN A 31 2.08 1.57 8.55
C ASN A 31 1.98 3.04 8.13
N GLY A 32 1.16 3.79 8.87
CA GLY A 32 0.88 5.20 8.63
C GLY A 32 2.12 6.07 8.67
#